data_AF-A0A939WU48-F1
#
_entry.id   AF-A0A939WU48-F1
#
_cell.length_a   1.000
_cell.length_b   1.000
_cell.length_c   1.000
_cell.angle_alpha   90.00
_cell.angle_beta   90.00
_cell.angle_gamma   90.00
#
_symmetry.space_group_name_H-M   'P 1'
#
loop_
_entity.id
_entity.type
_entity.pdbx_description
1 polymer ?
#
loop_
_entity_poly.entity_id
_entity_poly.type
_entity_poly.pdbx_seq_one_letter_code
_entity_poly.pdbx_strand_id
1 'polypeptide(L)'
;MTTEKFEYTYTVSEAKGEHGHTFPLLTANEYPWMNIQIVPTPEGQRDMILDVLRRRGGAVAQVPGRQDFVAIQAGGGTPEHPTIEITAQNYRQVSVILRECLKAGAEWWAKEHELVKP
;
A
#
# COMPACT_ATOMS: atom_id res chain seq x y z
N MET A 1 -7.62 -23.71 12.80
CA MET A 1 -7.90 -22.26 12.82
C MET A 1 -8.26 -21.88 11.39
N THR A 2 -9.51 -21.52 11.14
CA THR A 2 -9.96 -21.02 9.84
C THR A 2 -9.29 -19.66 9.64
N THR A 3 -8.41 -19.54 8.64
CA THR A 3 -7.92 -18.25 8.18
C THR A 3 -9.14 -17.52 7.62
N GLU A 4 -9.67 -16.53 8.33
CA GLU A 4 -10.64 -15.60 7.75
C GLU A 4 -10.01 -15.01 6.49
N LYS A 5 -10.59 -15.34 5.33
CA LYS A 5 -10.16 -14.81 4.05
C LYS A 5 -10.96 -13.54 3.82
N PHE A 6 -10.31 -12.40 4.02
CA PHE A 6 -10.88 -11.11 3.64
C PHE A 6 -10.66 -10.94 2.14
N GLU A 7 -11.75 -10.76 1.39
CA GLU A 7 -11.65 -10.41 -0.03
C GLU A 7 -11.22 -8.96 -0.15
N TYR A 8 -10.29 -8.71 -1.07
CA TYR A 8 -9.78 -7.38 -1.35
C TYR A 8 -9.87 -7.13 -2.84
N THR A 9 -10.85 -6.32 -3.24
CA THR A 9 -10.90 -5.76 -4.58
C THR A 9 -10.54 -4.29 -4.51
N TYR A 10 -9.99 -3.75 -5.60
CA TYR A 10 -9.50 -2.38 -5.62
C TYR A 10 -9.83 -1.66 -6.91
N THR A 11 -9.95 -0.34 -6.80
CA THR A 11 -9.93 0.58 -7.92
C THR A 11 -8.54 1.22 -7.99
N VAL A 12 -7.95 1.26 -9.19
CA VAL A 12 -6.67 1.92 -9.42
C VAL A 12 -6.93 3.33 -9.94
N SER A 13 -6.34 4.33 -9.29
CA SER A 13 -6.26 5.70 -9.79
C SER A 13 -4.82 6.19 -9.77
N GLU A 14 -4.56 7.31 -10.45
CA GLU A 14 -3.31 8.04 -10.30
C GLU A 14 -3.50 9.15 -9.28
N ALA A 15 -2.59 9.27 -8.33
CA ALA A 15 -2.57 10.34 -7.34
C ALA A 15 -1.27 11.14 -7.45
N LYS A 16 -1.36 12.44 -7.13
CA LYS A 16 -0.22 13.36 -7.15
C LYS A 16 0.24 13.64 -5.73
N GLY A 17 1.50 13.31 -5.43
CA GLY A 17 2.13 13.61 -4.17
C GLY A 17 2.43 15.10 -3.99
N GLU A 18 2.75 15.49 -2.76
CA GLU A 18 3.05 16.88 -2.36
C GLU A 18 4.17 17.53 -3.18
N HIS A 19 5.10 16.72 -3.71
CA HIS A 19 6.22 17.18 -4.53
C HIS A 19 6.00 17.02 -6.04
N GLY A 20 4.75 16.82 -6.45
CA GLY A 20 4.35 16.76 -7.86
C GLY A 20 4.63 15.44 -8.58
N HIS A 21 5.23 14.45 -7.91
CA HIS A 21 5.34 13.09 -8.42
C HIS A 21 3.98 12.42 -8.47
N THR A 22 3.73 11.60 -9.49
CA THR A 22 2.52 10.78 -9.57
C THR A 22 2.82 9.35 -9.13
N PHE A 23 1.83 8.71 -8.54
CA PHE A 23 1.91 7.30 -8.14
C PHE A 23 0.56 6.62 -8.32
N PRO A 24 0.56 5.30 -8.60
CA PRO A 24 -0.64 4.49 -8.52
C PRO A 24 -1.17 4.47 -7.08
N LEU A 25 -2.46 4.73 -6.94
CA LEU A 25 -3.22 4.60 -5.70
C LEU A 25 -4.24 3.49 -5.88
N LEU A 26 -4.12 2.44 -5.08
CA LEU A 26 -5.09 1.35 -5.02
C LEU A 26 -6.02 1.60 -3.85
N THR A 27 -7.29 1.89 -4.15
CA THR A 27 -8.33 2.10 -3.15
C THR A 27 -9.13 0.82 -2.99
N ALA A 28 -9.23 0.32 -1.76
CA ALA A 28 -10.03 -0.86 -1.47
C ALA A 28 -11.52 -0.57 -1.66
N ASN A 29 -12.25 -1.46 -2.33
CA ASN A 29 -13.68 -1.29 -2.53
C ASN A 29 -14.47 -1.67 -1.26
N GLU A 30 -13.99 -2.65 -0.51
CA GLU A 30 -14.62 -3.12 0.74
C GLU A 30 -14.20 -2.28 1.96
N TYR A 31 -13.06 -1.58 1.85
CA TYR A 31 -12.43 -0.86 2.95
C TYR A 31 -11.99 0.55 2.49
N PRO A 32 -12.92 1.48 2.22
CA PRO A 32 -12.60 2.76 1.58
C PRO A 32 -11.65 3.67 2.37
N TRP A 33 -11.43 3.38 3.66
CA TRP A 33 -10.42 4.00 4.53
C TRP A 33 -9.00 3.46 4.31
N MET A 34 -8.85 2.48 3.43
CA MET A 34 -7.61 1.77 3.14
C MET A 34 -7.21 2.01 1.69
N ASN A 35 -6.09 2.71 1.53
CA ASN A 35 -5.47 3.01 0.26
C ASN A 35 -3.99 2.60 0.28
N ILE A 36 -3.52 2.07 -0.83
CA ILE A 36 -2.13 1.67 -1.01
C ILE A 36 -1.50 2.55 -2.08
N GLN A 37 -0.51 3.34 -1.69
CA GLN A 37 0.35 4.07 -2.61
C GLN A 37 1.47 3.15 -3.06
N ILE A 38 1.63 2.98 -4.37
CA ILE A 38 2.72 2.21 -4.93
C ILE A 38 3.82 3.17 -5.36
N VAL A 39 4.98 3.09 -4.72
CA VAL A 39 6.12 3.94 -5.04
C VAL A 39 7.16 3.13 -5.81
N PRO A 40 7.33 3.38 -7.12
CA PRO A 40 8.46 2.86 -7.88
C PRO A 40 9.75 3.21 -7.14
N THR A 41 10.61 2.23 -6.94
CA THR A 41 11.80 2.35 -6.10
C THR A 41 13.03 1.92 -6.90
N PRO A 42 13.61 2.82 -7.72
CA PRO A 42 14.86 2.55 -8.41
C PRO A 42 15.98 2.18 -7.43
N GLU A 43 16.88 1.29 -7.83
CA GLU A 43 17.96 0.76 -6.97
C GLU A 43 18.75 1.89 -6.28
N GLY A 44 19.16 2.92 -7.03
CA GLY A 44 19.92 4.06 -6.51
C GLY A 44 19.13 5.03 -5.63
N GLN A 45 17.81 4.86 -5.49
CA GLN A 45 16.95 5.75 -4.69
C GLN A 45 16.28 5.02 -3.52
N ARG A 46 16.49 3.71 -3.39
CA ARG A 46 15.79 2.87 -2.42
C ARG A 46 15.99 3.31 -0.98
N ASP A 47 17.23 3.52 -0.56
CA ASP A 47 17.52 3.91 0.83
C ASP A 47 16.95 5.28 1.17
N MET A 48 17.01 6.22 0.23
CA MET A 48 16.39 7.54 0.37
C MET A 48 14.87 7.42 0.53
N ILE A 49 14.22 6.65 -0.34
CA ILE A 49 12.76 6.44 -0.29
C ILE A 49 12.38 5.80 1.05
N LEU A 50 13.08 4.74 1.49
CA LEU A 50 12.80 4.08 2.76
C LEU A 50 13.02 5.01 3.96
N ASP A 51 14.05 5.87 3.96
CA ASP A 51 14.29 6.85 5.03
C ASP A 51 13.15 7.90 5.09
N VAL A 52 12.76 8.45 3.94
CA VAL A 52 11.63 9.40 3.85
C VAL A 52 10.34 8.78 4.38
N LEU A 53 10.05 7.52 4.01
CA LEU A 53 8.84 6.82 4.44
C LEU A 53 8.83 6.52 5.94
N ARG A 54 9.97 6.08 6.50
CA ARG A 54 10.10 5.86 7.95
C ARG A 54 9.87 7.14 8.75
N ARG A 55 10.40 8.28 8.27
CA ARG A 55 10.19 9.58 8.92
C ARG A 55 8.74 10.03 8.93
N ARG A 56 7.95 9.62 7.93
CA ARG A 56 6.52 9.90 7.81
C ARG A 56 5.64 8.96 8.64
N GLY A 57 6.22 7.95 9.31
CA GLY A 57 5.47 6.95 10.08
C GLY A 57 4.66 5.99 9.19
N GLY A 58 4.96 5.94 7.89
CA GLY A 58 4.27 5.05 6.95
C GLY A 58 4.67 3.59 7.15
N ALA A 59 3.71 2.69 6.95
CA ALA A 59 4.01 1.26 6.86
C ALA A 59 4.56 0.95 5.47
N VAL A 60 5.66 0.22 5.41
CA VAL A 60 6.29 -0.25 4.17
C VAL A 60 6.07 -1.74 4.04
N ALA A 61 5.42 -2.17 2.96
CA ALA A 61 5.46 -3.57 2.53
C ALA A 61 6.47 -3.76 1.41
N GLN A 62 7.19 -4.88 1.52
CA GLN A 62 8.08 -5.39 0.50
C GLN A 62 7.63 -6.80 0.11
N VAL A 63 7.63 -7.08 -1.19
CA VAL A 63 7.46 -8.45 -1.69
C VAL A 63 8.80 -9.16 -1.64
N PRO A 64 8.87 -10.37 -1.07
CA PRO A 64 10.07 -11.19 -1.16
C PRO A 64 10.57 -11.31 -2.61
N GLY A 65 11.84 -10.96 -2.85
CA GLY A 65 12.44 -11.01 -4.18
C GLY A 65 12.21 -9.79 -5.07
N ARG A 66 11.49 -8.75 -4.61
CA ARG A 66 11.33 -7.47 -5.32
C ARG A 66 11.89 -6.31 -4.50
N GLN A 67 12.60 -5.41 -5.15
CA GLN A 67 13.15 -4.19 -4.56
C GLN A 67 12.89 -2.94 -5.40
N ASP A 68 12.30 -3.13 -6.58
CA ASP A 68 11.95 -2.13 -7.58
C ASP A 68 10.70 -1.31 -7.21
N PHE A 69 10.05 -1.62 -6.08
CA PHE A 69 8.97 -0.83 -5.52
C PHE A 69 8.85 -0.98 -4.01
N VAL A 70 8.04 -0.10 -3.42
CA VAL A 70 7.56 -0.11 -2.05
C VAL A 70 6.06 0.18 -2.07
N ALA A 71 5.27 -0.65 -1.38
CA ALA A 71 3.84 -0.40 -1.15
C ALA A 71 3.64 0.26 0.22
N ILE A 72 2.92 1.37 0.25
CA ILE A 72 2.70 2.18 1.44
C ILE A 72 1.22 2.23 1.74
N GLN A 73 0.84 1.95 2.99
CA GLN A 73 -0.50 2.30 3.44
C GLN A 73 -0.55 3.80 3.72
N ALA A 74 -1.29 4.53 2.90
CA ALA A 74 -1.33 6.00 3.01
C ALA A 74 -2.41 6.51 3.97
N GLY A 75 -3.29 5.62 4.43
CA GLY A 75 -4.33 5.95 5.38
C GLY A 75 -5.42 6.84 4.81
N GLY A 76 -6.55 6.78 5.51
CA GLY A 76 -7.59 7.79 5.40
C GLY A 76 -7.23 9.06 6.16
N GLY A 77 -7.85 10.15 5.73
CA GLY A 77 -7.63 11.52 6.17
C GLY A 77 -8.32 12.55 5.27
N THR A 78 -9.00 12.09 4.21
CA THR A 78 -9.86 12.92 3.36
C THR A 78 -11.34 12.59 3.61
N PRO A 79 -12.28 13.46 3.22
CA PRO A 79 -13.71 13.13 3.30
C PRO A 79 -14.10 11.84 2.55
N GLU A 80 -13.41 11.54 1.45
CA GLU A 80 -13.64 10.36 0.61
C GLU A 80 -13.00 9.09 1.20
N HIS A 81 -11.92 9.25 1.96
CA HIS A 81 -11.17 8.18 2.59
C HIS A 81 -10.98 8.54 4.07
N PRO A 82 -11.95 8.26 4.95
CA PRO A 82 -11.87 8.69 6.34
C PRO A 82 -10.83 7.91 7.14
N THR A 83 -10.21 8.57 8.11
CA THR A 83 -9.37 7.88 9.11
C THR A 83 -10.25 7.00 9.98
N ILE A 84 -9.85 5.75 10.20
CA ILE A 84 -10.51 4.87 11.18
C ILE A 84 -9.81 4.94 12.53
N GLU A 85 -10.59 4.87 13.60
CA GLU A 85 -10.04 4.68 14.94
C GLU A 85 -9.69 3.20 15.16
N ILE A 86 -8.42 2.92 15.47
CA ILE A 86 -7.96 1.58 15.84
C ILE A 86 -8.12 1.40 17.34
N THR A 87 -8.91 0.40 17.73
CA THR A 87 -9.26 0.08 19.11
C THR A 87 -8.84 -1.35 19.47
N ALA A 88 -8.90 -1.69 20.76
CA ALA A 88 -8.65 -3.04 21.24
C ALA A 88 -9.62 -4.09 20.63
N GLN A 89 -10.79 -3.66 20.16
CA GLN A 89 -11.79 -4.53 19.55
C GLN A 89 -11.49 -4.83 18.08
N ASN A 90 -10.92 -3.88 17.32
CA ASN A 90 -10.76 -4.01 15.88
C ASN A 90 -9.31 -4.21 15.39
N TYR A 91 -8.29 -4.01 16.23
CA TYR A 91 -6.88 -4.01 15.80
C TYR A 91 -6.45 -5.27 15.02
N ARG A 92 -6.97 -6.45 15.41
CA ARG A 92 -6.64 -7.72 14.71
C ARG A 92 -7.22 -7.74 13.31
N GLN A 93 -8.48 -7.36 13.16
CA GLN A 93 -9.15 -7.32 11.88
C GLN A 93 -8.47 -6.29 10.96
N VAL A 94 -8.20 -5.08 11.48
CA VAL A 94 -7.48 -4.03 10.75
C VAL A 94 -6.10 -4.51 10.30
N SER A 95 -5.36 -5.20 11.16
CA SER A 95 -4.05 -5.76 10.82
C SER A 95 -4.11 -6.82 9.72
N VAL A 96 -5.13 -7.68 9.71
CA VAL A 96 -5.30 -8.68 8.64
C VAL A 96 -5.68 -8.00 7.33
N ILE A 97 -6.64 -7.08 7.35
CA ILE A 97 -7.03 -6.30 6.17
C ILE A 97 -5.81 -5.60 5.59
N LEU A 98 -5.07 -4.86 6.41
CA LEU A 98 -3.83 -4.19 6.00
C LEU A 98 -2.86 -5.12 5.28
N ARG A 99 -2.64 -6.32 5.82
CA ARG A 99 -1.75 -7.31 5.20
C ARG A 99 -2.26 -7.78 3.83
N GLU A 100 -3.54 -8.08 3.70
CA GLU A 100 -4.12 -8.51 2.42
C GLU A 100 -4.11 -7.37 1.38
N CYS A 101 -4.30 -6.12 1.80
CA CYS A 101 -4.19 -4.94 0.93
C CYS A 101 -2.77 -4.78 0.37
N LEU A 102 -1.77 -4.88 1.26
CA LEU A 102 -0.36 -4.77 0.87
C LEU A 102 0.04 -5.90 -0.08
N LYS A 103 -0.49 -7.12 0.15
CA LYS A 103 -0.31 -8.25 -0.76
C LYS A 103 -0.94 -8.01 -2.14
N ALA A 104 -2.14 -7.45 -2.19
CA ALA A 104 -2.80 -7.15 -3.46
C ALA A 104 -2.06 -6.05 -4.26
N GLY A 105 -1.56 -5.00 -3.59
CA GLY A 105 -0.75 -3.98 -4.25
C GLY A 105 0.57 -4.52 -4.80
N ALA A 106 1.13 -5.50 -4.09
CA ALA A 106 2.28 -6.26 -4.54
C ALA A 106 2.01 -7.12 -5.78
N GLU A 107 0.92 -7.87 -5.78
CA GLU A 107 0.47 -8.68 -6.92
C GLU A 107 0.15 -7.80 -8.12
N TRP A 108 -0.48 -6.64 -7.90
CA TRP A 108 -0.74 -5.64 -8.93
C TRP A 108 0.57 -5.13 -9.56
N TRP A 109 1.54 -4.69 -8.73
CA TRP A 109 2.82 -4.22 -9.25
C TRP A 109 3.53 -5.31 -10.06
N ALA A 110 3.51 -6.55 -9.55
CA ALA A 110 4.08 -7.68 -10.25
C ALA A 110 3.45 -7.87 -11.63
N LYS A 111 2.10 -7.86 -11.72
CA LYS A 111 1.31 -7.99 -12.94
C LYS A 111 1.58 -6.88 -13.96
N GLU A 112 1.59 -5.63 -13.51
CA GLU A 112 1.81 -4.48 -14.41
C GLU A 112 3.27 -4.38 -14.89
N HIS A 113 4.21 -4.99 -14.15
CA HIS A 113 5.65 -4.95 -14.43
C HIS A 113 6.25 -6.34 -14.69
N GLU A 114 5.47 -7.30 -15.22
CA GLU A 114 5.88 -8.68 -15.54
C GLU A 114 7.06 -8.80 -16.54
N LEU A 115 7.65 -7.68 -17.00
CA LEU A 115 8.67 -7.65 -18.04
C LEU A 115 10.02 -7.03 -17.66
N VAL A 116 10.23 -6.56 -16.44
CA VAL A 116 11.60 -6.19 -16.03
C VAL A 116 12.23 -7.36 -15.28
N LYS A 117 12.59 -8.41 -16.04
CA LYS A 117 13.63 -9.32 -15.58
C LYS A 117 14.93 -8.49 -15.43
N PRO A 118 15.72 -8.69 -14.36
CA PRO A 118 17.07 -8.14 -14.31
C PRO A 118 17.90 -8.62 -15.50
#